data_AF-A0A9J5X8R4-F1
#
_entry.id   AF-A0A9J5X8R4-F1
#
_cell.length_a   1.000
_cell.length_b   1.000
_cell.length_c   1.000
_cell.angle_alpha   90.00
_cell.angle_beta   90.00
_cell.angle_gamma   90.00
#
_symmetry.space_group_name_H-M   'P 1'
#
loop_
_entity.id
_entity.type
_entity.pdbx_description
1 polymer ?
#
loop_
_entity_poly.entity_id
_entity_poly.type
_entity_poly.pdbx_seq_one_letter_code
_entity_poly.pdbx_strand_id
1 'polypeptide(L)'
;MAEIGVHLTHELGFHQMDITGSPRGLLAAHPVAPLVSLHHLGTLRPLFPSTNRLDSVKKLVKAYEKDPSRAVQQTLCCDLNRNWSFSVSMGYSVQLYPWLMNAKELGLPMQTFKIWLGSKEPFTFDTRPNYLDPCKRPIEFYLDQVIGHQNGETFTSYRTFIGHDSNSNKKLCENQKYKSTLTIHMVNVTAPILSLLVWRQVPRRQCCEVIDVIGGVLNMKIRSCNQWEAVTVPFHDNYKVSEYS
;
A
#
# COMPACT_ATOMS: atom_id res chain seq x y z
N MET A 1 -11.76 -3.14 32.19
CA MET A 1 -11.45 -1.79 31.67
C MET A 1 -12.26 -0.66 32.34
N ALA A 2 -12.98 -0.90 33.44
CA ALA A 2 -13.85 0.12 34.07
C ALA A 2 -13.35 0.65 35.44
N GLU A 3 -12.14 0.30 35.90
CA GLU A 3 -11.68 0.68 37.24
C GLU A 3 -10.72 1.87 37.32
N ILE A 4 -10.21 2.39 36.19
CA ILE A 4 -9.22 3.49 36.18
C ILE A 4 -9.84 4.85 35.78
N GLY A 5 -11.12 4.90 35.43
CA GLY A 5 -11.80 6.16 35.07
C GLY A 5 -11.29 6.82 33.77
N VAL A 6 -10.40 6.15 33.03
CA VAL A 6 -9.89 6.61 31.74
C VAL A 6 -10.37 5.64 30.66
N HIS A 7 -11.05 6.17 29.64
CA HIS A 7 -11.46 5.40 28.48
C HIS A 7 -10.24 5.03 27.62
N LEU A 8 -10.21 3.81 27.10
CA LEU A 8 -9.26 3.43 26.07
C LEU A 8 -9.65 4.16 24.76
N THR A 9 -8.81 5.10 24.33
CA THR A 9 -8.93 5.72 23.00
C THR A 9 -8.13 4.90 22.00
N HIS A 10 -8.81 4.35 20.99
CA HIS A 10 -8.16 3.60 19.91
C HIS A 10 -7.78 4.55 18.77
N GLU A 11 -6.49 4.77 18.57
CA GLU A 11 -5.97 5.64 17.52
C GLU A 11 -5.32 4.81 16.41
N LEU A 12 -5.94 4.78 15.22
CA LEU A 12 -5.51 3.96 14.08
C LEU A 12 -4.08 4.28 13.58
N GLY A 13 -3.56 5.45 13.94
CA GLY A 13 -2.22 5.92 13.60
C GLY A 13 -1.12 5.46 14.55
N PHE A 14 -1.48 4.93 15.72
CA PHE A 14 -0.52 4.37 16.68
C PHE A 14 -0.28 2.91 16.36
N HIS A 15 0.89 2.63 15.80
CA HIS A 15 1.33 1.27 15.57
C HIS A 15 2.21 0.83 16.72
N GLN A 16 1.75 -0.13 17.51
CA GLN A 16 2.58 -0.82 18.51
C GLN A 16 3.76 -1.58 17.86
N MET A 17 3.75 -1.81 16.54
CA MET A 17 4.83 -2.47 15.79
C MET A 17 5.42 -3.71 16.51
N ASP A 18 4.59 -4.42 17.29
CA ASP A 18 4.92 -5.64 18.03
C ASP A 18 5.00 -6.83 17.07
N ILE A 19 5.81 -6.63 16.03
CA ILE A 19 5.98 -7.51 14.90
C ILE A 19 7.47 -7.68 14.62
N THR A 20 7.81 -8.82 14.02
CA THR A 20 9.14 -9.11 13.49
C THR A 20 9.06 -9.40 11.99
N GLY A 21 10.20 -9.40 11.30
CA GLY A 21 10.23 -9.64 9.85
C GLY A 21 10.02 -8.37 9.04
N SER A 22 9.27 -8.43 7.94
CA SER A 22 9.11 -7.31 7.02
C SER A 22 7.85 -6.50 7.33
N PRO A 23 7.96 -5.20 7.65
CA PRO A 23 6.79 -4.34 7.92
C PRO A 23 6.06 -3.92 6.64
N ARG A 24 6.44 -4.43 5.47
CA ARG A 24 5.94 -3.96 4.18
C ARG A 24 4.43 -4.01 4.05
N GLY A 25 3.82 -5.15 4.38
CA GLY A 25 2.38 -5.30 4.21
C GLY A 25 1.59 -4.36 5.13
N LEU A 26 2.14 -4.07 6.33
CA LEU A 26 1.57 -3.09 7.25
C LEU A 26 1.66 -1.66 6.68
N LEU A 27 2.85 -1.25 6.24
CA LEU A 27 3.07 0.09 5.70
C LEU A 27 2.30 0.32 4.38
N ALA A 28 2.23 -0.70 3.51
CA ALA A 28 1.54 -0.59 2.22
C ALA A 28 0.01 -0.48 2.33
N ALA A 29 -0.56 -0.91 3.46
CA ALA A 29 -2.00 -0.89 3.73
C ALA A 29 -2.32 -0.04 4.96
N HIS A 30 -1.48 0.94 5.29
CA HIS A 30 -1.73 1.81 6.44
C HIS A 30 -3.03 2.59 6.21
N PRO A 31 -3.94 2.62 7.20
CA PRO A 31 -5.25 3.25 7.05
C PRO A 31 -5.15 4.76 6.79
N VAL A 32 -6.27 5.37 6.46
CA VAL A 32 -6.41 6.83 6.31
C VAL A 32 -6.37 7.50 7.69
N ALA A 33 -5.19 7.49 8.31
CA ALA A 33 -4.88 8.01 9.62
C ALA A 33 -3.44 8.59 9.61
N PRO A 34 -3.06 9.47 10.55
CA PRO A 34 -1.69 9.94 10.64
C PRO A 34 -0.77 8.80 11.04
N LEU A 35 0.38 8.68 10.38
CA LEU A 35 1.44 7.84 10.89
C LEU A 35 2.07 8.55 12.10
N VAL A 36 1.69 8.14 13.31
CA VAL A 36 2.11 8.84 14.54
C VAL A 36 3.47 8.33 15.04
N SER A 37 3.66 7.02 15.02
CA SER A 37 4.89 6.41 15.53
C SER A 37 5.25 5.12 14.80
N LEU A 38 6.53 4.93 14.54
CA LEU A 38 7.15 3.65 14.20
C LEU A 38 8.21 3.34 15.24
N HIS A 39 8.07 2.23 15.96
CA HIS A 39 9.05 1.76 16.92
C HIS A 39 9.54 0.35 16.59
N HIS A 40 10.50 -0.16 17.37
CA HIS A 40 11.19 -1.42 17.12
C HIS A 40 11.89 -1.53 15.75
N LEU A 41 12.27 -0.40 15.14
CA LEU A 41 12.97 -0.36 13.84
C LEU A 41 14.28 -1.16 13.82
N GLY A 42 14.90 -1.40 14.98
CA GLY A 42 16.10 -2.24 15.13
C GLY A 42 15.87 -3.73 14.89
N THR A 43 14.67 -4.26 15.15
CA THR A 43 14.34 -5.69 14.99
C THR A 43 13.67 -5.99 13.65
N LEU A 44 13.07 -4.98 13.02
CA LEU A 44 12.44 -5.10 11.71
C LEU A 44 13.50 -5.27 10.60
N ARG A 45 13.08 -5.90 9.49
CA ARG A 45 13.82 -5.77 8.23
C ARG A 45 13.75 -4.32 7.73
N PRO A 46 14.71 -3.87 6.90
CA PRO A 46 14.64 -2.55 6.27
C PRO A 46 13.28 -2.28 5.62
N LEU A 47 12.82 -1.03 5.72
CA LEU A 47 11.49 -0.64 5.21
C LEU A 47 11.42 -0.75 3.68
N PHE A 48 12.53 -0.46 3.01
CA PHE A 48 12.67 -0.53 1.56
C PHE A 48 13.61 -1.68 1.14
N PRO A 49 13.35 -2.35 0.00
CA PRO A 49 14.29 -3.31 -0.58
C PRO A 49 15.66 -2.70 -0.83
N SER A 50 16.71 -3.53 -0.79
CA SER A 50 18.10 -3.13 -1.12
C SER A 50 18.63 -1.91 -0.37
N THR A 51 18.14 -1.66 0.84
CA THR A 51 18.63 -0.61 1.75
C THR A 51 18.96 -1.21 3.11
N ASN A 52 19.83 -0.56 3.88
CA ASN A 52 19.97 -0.87 5.31
C ASN A 52 18.86 -0.19 6.13
N ARG A 53 18.73 -0.54 7.41
CA ARG A 53 17.67 -0.03 8.29
C ARG A 53 17.66 1.50 8.36
N LEU A 54 18.80 2.12 8.62
CA LEU A 54 18.91 3.57 8.79
C LEU A 54 18.53 4.31 7.50
N ASP A 55 19.08 3.88 6.36
CA ASP A 55 18.79 4.52 5.08
C ASP A 55 17.34 4.31 4.64
N SER A 56 16.75 3.16 4.97
CA SER A 56 15.33 2.91 4.72
C SER A 56 14.43 3.88 5.50
N VAL A 57 14.78 4.21 6.75
CA VAL A 57 14.05 5.17 7.57
C VAL A 57 14.26 6.59 7.05
N LYS A 58 15.51 6.99 6.76
CA LYS A 58 15.81 8.29 6.15
C LYS A 58 15.05 8.50 4.85
N LYS A 59 14.92 7.46 4.02
CA LYS A 59 14.15 7.51 2.77
C LYS A 59 12.66 7.75 3.03
N LEU A 60 12.07 7.09 4.03
CA LEU A 60 10.68 7.34 4.42
C LEU A 60 10.48 8.76 4.95
N VAL A 61 11.40 9.25 5.79
CA VAL A 61 11.37 10.61 6.35
C VAL A 61 11.42 11.67 5.24
N LYS A 62 12.29 11.48 4.24
CA LYS A 62 12.33 12.39 3.07
C LYS A 62 10.99 12.47 2.33
N ALA A 63 10.24 11.38 2.27
CA ALA A 63 8.90 11.38 1.68
C ALA A 63 7.87 12.08 2.58
N TYR A 64 7.93 11.80 3.88
CA TYR A 64 7.11 12.47 4.89
C TYR A 64 7.29 13.99 4.85
N GLU A 65 8.51 14.49 4.71
CA GLU A 65 8.79 15.94 4.63
C GLU A 65 8.12 16.64 3.44
N LYS A 66 7.70 15.90 2.41
CA LYS A 66 7.09 16.45 1.18
C LYS A 66 5.57 16.44 1.19
N ASP A 67 4.95 15.43 1.81
CA ASP A 67 3.50 15.36 2.02
C ASP A 67 3.20 14.66 3.36
N PRO A 68 3.43 15.34 4.50
CA PRO A 68 3.33 14.72 5.83
C PRO A 68 1.91 14.26 6.13
N SER A 69 0.93 14.98 5.59
CA SER A 69 -0.49 14.69 5.77
C SER A 69 -0.94 13.38 5.11
N ARG A 70 -0.18 12.88 4.13
CA ARG A 70 -0.51 11.67 3.39
C ARG A 70 0.48 10.54 3.62
N ALA A 71 1.52 10.74 4.43
CA ALA A 71 2.59 9.78 4.61
C ALA A 71 2.03 8.39 4.92
N VAL A 72 2.43 7.42 4.09
CA VAL A 72 2.01 6.00 4.06
C VAL A 72 0.51 5.73 3.96
N GLN A 73 -0.36 6.75 3.89
CA GLN A 73 -1.79 6.51 3.76
C GLN A 73 -2.12 5.77 2.48
N GLN A 74 -2.92 4.72 2.63
CA GLN A 74 -3.37 3.91 1.52
C GLN A 74 -4.48 4.63 0.73
N THR A 75 -4.27 4.73 -0.57
CA THR A 75 -5.24 5.16 -1.58
C THR A 75 -5.52 3.97 -2.49
N LEU A 76 -6.79 3.65 -2.71
CA LEU A 76 -7.21 2.52 -3.54
C LEU A 76 -7.91 3.03 -4.80
N CYS A 77 -7.61 2.44 -5.95
CA CYS A 77 -8.36 2.66 -7.19
C CYS A 77 -8.31 1.45 -8.11
N CYS A 78 -9.19 1.45 -9.10
CA CYS A 78 -9.25 0.42 -10.14
C CYS A 78 -9.29 1.05 -11.53
N ASP A 79 -8.63 0.41 -12.48
CA ASP A 79 -8.79 0.68 -13.91
C ASP A 79 -9.63 -0.44 -14.50
N LEU A 80 -10.93 -0.18 -14.70
CA LEU A 80 -11.90 -1.15 -15.20
C LEU A 80 -11.61 -1.55 -16.65
N ASN A 81 -11.01 -0.67 -17.46
CA ASN A 81 -10.68 -0.99 -18.85
C ASN A 81 -9.62 -2.09 -18.94
N ARG A 82 -8.67 -2.08 -18.00
CA ARG A 82 -7.60 -3.08 -17.92
C ARG A 82 -7.88 -4.20 -16.92
N ASN A 83 -8.97 -4.09 -16.17
CA ASN A 83 -9.28 -4.93 -15.01
C ASN A 83 -8.13 -4.93 -13.98
N TRP A 84 -7.57 -3.77 -13.67
CA TRP A 84 -6.48 -3.63 -12.71
C TRP A 84 -6.96 -3.00 -11.41
N SER A 85 -6.34 -3.41 -10.30
CA SER A 85 -6.50 -2.73 -9.01
C SER A 85 -5.17 -2.20 -8.51
N PHE A 86 -5.22 -1.06 -7.84
CA PHE A 86 -4.08 -0.35 -7.30
C PHE A 86 -4.27 -0.10 -5.82
N SER A 87 -3.18 -0.30 -5.07
CA SER A 87 -3.02 0.18 -3.70
C SER A 87 -1.79 1.06 -3.64
N VAL A 88 -1.99 2.35 -3.42
CA VAL A 88 -0.95 3.37 -3.37
C VAL A 88 -0.75 3.81 -1.93
N SER A 89 0.41 3.51 -1.36
CA SER A 89 0.86 4.00 -0.06
C SER A 89 1.81 5.16 -0.28
N MET A 90 1.34 6.39 -0.10
CA MET A 90 2.10 7.59 -0.47
C MET A 90 3.46 7.65 0.23
N GLY A 91 4.52 7.87 -0.54
CA GLY A 91 5.88 7.96 0.00
C GLY A 91 6.48 6.61 0.41
N TYR A 92 5.82 5.49 0.07
CA TYR A 92 6.31 4.16 0.40
C TYR A 92 6.25 3.19 -0.79
N SER A 93 5.06 2.80 -1.25
CA SER A 93 4.92 1.76 -2.28
C SER A 93 3.64 1.88 -3.10
N VAL A 94 3.64 1.28 -4.29
CA VAL A 94 2.47 1.03 -5.11
C VAL A 94 2.38 -0.48 -5.36
N GLN A 95 1.19 -1.04 -5.16
CA GLN A 95 0.89 -2.42 -5.52
C GLN A 95 -0.09 -2.44 -6.69
N LEU A 96 0.32 -3.03 -7.80
CA LEU A 96 -0.50 -3.25 -8.98
C LEU A 96 -0.94 -4.72 -9.03
N TYR A 97 -2.25 -4.92 -9.04
CA TYR A 97 -2.90 -6.22 -9.20
C TYR A 97 -3.44 -6.30 -10.64
N PRO A 98 -2.92 -7.21 -11.49
CA PRO A 98 -3.44 -7.51 -12.83
C PRO A 98 -4.86 -8.12 -12.87
N TRP A 99 -5.67 -7.86 -11.85
CA TRP A 99 -7.06 -8.28 -11.69
C TRP A 99 -7.78 -7.31 -10.77
N LEU A 100 -9.12 -7.40 -10.77
CA LEU A 100 -9.97 -6.62 -9.90
C LEU A 100 -9.99 -7.25 -8.50
N MET A 101 -9.55 -6.49 -7.50
CA MET A 101 -9.53 -6.89 -6.10
C MET A 101 -10.67 -6.24 -5.34
N ASN A 102 -11.18 -6.93 -4.33
CA ASN A 102 -12.13 -6.36 -3.40
C ASN A 102 -11.46 -5.27 -2.54
N ALA A 103 -12.09 -4.10 -2.38
CA ALA A 103 -11.54 -2.99 -1.60
C ALA A 103 -11.33 -3.33 -0.11
N LYS A 104 -12.22 -4.16 0.48
CA LYS A 104 -12.06 -4.66 1.86
C LYS A 104 -10.82 -5.52 1.98
N GLU A 105 -10.56 -6.40 1.01
CA GLU A 105 -9.36 -7.23 1.01
C GLU A 105 -8.08 -6.41 0.74
N LEU A 106 -8.13 -5.42 -0.16
CA LEU A 106 -7.00 -4.51 -0.39
C LEU A 106 -6.62 -3.71 0.85
N GLY A 107 -7.62 -3.32 1.65
CA GLY A 107 -7.43 -2.63 2.92
C GLY A 107 -6.77 -3.48 4.01
N LEU A 108 -6.71 -4.81 3.84
CA LEU A 108 -6.02 -5.68 4.78
C LEU A 108 -4.52 -5.71 4.51
N PRO A 109 -3.67 -5.51 5.53
CA PRO A 109 -2.23 -5.68 5.39
C PRO A 109 -1.89 -7.12 5.02
N MET A 110 -1.01 -7.27 4.03
CA MET A 110 -0.44 -8.57 3.68
C MET A 110 0.47 -9.05 4.82
N GLN A 111 0.32 -10.28 5.29
CA GLN A 111 1.11 -10.80 6.41
C GLN A 111 2.58 -11.09 6.01
N THR A 112 3.37 -10.03 5.85
CA THR A 112 4.82 -10.08 5.56
C THR A 112 5.68 -10.08 6.83
N PHE A 113 5.02 -10.02 7.97
CA PHE A 113 5.56 -9.93 9.32
C PHE A 113 5.05 -11.10 10.17
N LYS A 114 5.69 -11.30 11.32
CA LYS A 114 5.31 -12.29 12.34
C LYS A 114 5.04 -11.58 13.65
N ILE A 115 4.33 -12.22 14.55
CA ILE A 115 4.18 -11.76 15.94
C ILE A 115 5.54 -11.56 16.61
N TRP A 116 5.62 -10.65 17.57
CA TRP A 116 6.78 -10.50 18.44
C TRP A 116 7.02 -11.77 19.26
N LEU A 117 8.29 -12.15 19.44
CA LEU A 117 8.64 -13.34 20.23
C LEU A 117 8.15 -13.17 21.67
N GLY A 118 7.34 -14.13 22.14
CA GLY A 118 6.77 -14.14 23.48
C GLY A 118 5.33 -13.62 23.55
N SER A 119 4.77 -13.05 22.47
CA SER A 119 3.33 -12.79 22.41
C SER A 119 2.56 -14.10 22.24
N LYS A 120 1.52 -14.30 23.05
CA LYS A 120 0.54 -15.39 22.90
C LYS A 120 -0.67 -14.96 22.07
N GLU A 121 -0.89 -13.66 21.95
CA GLU A 121 -2.07 -13.09 21.31
C GLU A 121 -1.77 -12.75 19.83
N PRO A 122 -2.77 -12.92 18.94
CA PRO A 122 -2.65 -12.54 17.54
C PRO A 122 -2.50 -11.02 17.37
N PHE A 123 -2.28 -10.54 16.14
CA PHE A 123 -2.24 -9.11 15.85
C PHE A 123 -3.55 -8.43 16.29
N THR A 124 -3.48 -7.17 16.69
CA THR A 124 -4.66 -6.34 17.04
C THR A 124 -5.51 -5.93 15.84
N PHE A 125 -5.16 -6.43 14.64
CA PHE A 125 -5.81 -6.12 13.37
C PHE A 125 -5.79 -7.33 12.45
N ASP A 126 -6.77 -7.40 11.55
CA ASP A 126 -6.88 -8.46 10.56
C ASP A 126 -5.79 -8.33 9.49
N THR A 127 -5.35 -9.48 8.97
CA THR A 127 -4.36 -9.56 7.89
C THR A 127 -4.86 -10.44 6.77
N ARG A 128 -4.29 -10.29 5.58
CA ARG A 128 -4.49 -11.23 4.47
C ARG A 128 -3.24 -12.06 4.17
N PRO A 129 -3.38 -13.26 3.58
CA PRO A 129 -2.25 -14.13 3.29
C PRO A 129 -1.20 -13.46 2.41
N ASN A 130 0.07 -13.71 2.72
CA ASN A 130 1.18 -13.43 1.80
C ASN A 130 1.33 -14.63 0.84
N TYR A 131 0.67 -14.54 -0.32
CA TYR A 131 0.64 -15.64 -1.29
C TYR A 131 2.04 -16.03 -1.78
N LEU A 132 2.31 -17.34 -1.79
CA LEU A 132 3.54 -17.90 -2.36
C LEU A 132 3.50 -17.98 -3.89
N ASP A 133 2.29 -18.19 -4.42
CA ASP A 133 2.04 -18.24 -5.87
C ASP A 133 2.32 -16.87 -6.52
N PRO A 134 3.28 -16.77 -7.45
CA PRO A 134 3.60 -15.54 -8.17
C PRO A 134 2.38 -14.92 -8.87
N CYS A 135 1.45 -15.73 -9.36
CA CYS A 135 0.25 -15.24 -10.06
C CYS A 135 -0.79 -14.62 -9.11
N LYS A 136 -0.68 -14.85 -7.81
CA LYS A 136 -1.58 -14.31 -6.77
C LYS A 136 -0.95 -13.14 -6.00
N ARG A 137 0.19 -12.63 -6.47
CA ARG A 137 0.89 -11.50 -5.85
C ARG A 137 0.75 -10.24 -6.68
N PRO A 138 0.69 -9.05 -6.05
CA PRO A 138 0.83 -7.82 -6.78
C PRO A 138 2.24 -7.67 -7.33
N ILE A 139 2.35 -6.87 -8.39
CA ILE A 139 3.61 -6.26 -8.79
C ILE A 139 3.84 -5.07 -7.84
N GLU A 140 4.93 -5.14 -7.06
CA GLU A 140 5.26 -4.13 -6.06
C GLU A 140 6.30 -3.15 -6.61
N PHE A 141 5.98 -1.86 -6.52
CA PHE A 141 6.87 -0.74 -6.79
C PHE A 141 7.13 -0.02 -5.47
N TYR A 142 8.36 0.43 -5.22
CA TYR A 142 8.69 1.20 -4.02
C TYR A 142 9.22 2.56 -4.41
N LEU A 143 9.07 3.50 -3.49
CA LEU A 143 9.49 4.88 -3.67
C LEU A 143 10.91 4.92 -4.26
N ASP A 144 11.06 5.64 -5.36
CA ASP A 144 12.34 5.92 -5.98
C ASP A 144 12.75 7.37 -5.65
N GLN A 145 11.90 8.33 -6.03
CA GLN A 145 12.07 9.75 -5.73
C GLN A 145 10.73 10.43 -5.39
N VAL A 146 10.85 11.56 -4.66
CA VAL A 146 9.76 12.46 -4.31
C VAL A 146 10.19 13.91 -4.57
N ILE A 147 9.33 14.66 -5.24
CA ILE A 147 9.55 16.06 -5.61
C ILE A 147 8.31 16.84 -5.20
N GLY A 148 8.51 17.91 -4.43
CA GLY A 148 7.46 18.90 -4.17
C GLY A 148 7.57 20.02 -5.21
N HIS A 149 6.47 20.33 -5.88
CA HIS A 149 6.39 21.39 -6.86
C HIS A 149 5.90 22.70 -6.22
N GLN A 150 6.32 23.83 -6.78
CA GLN A 150 5.93 25.16 -6.27
C GLN A 150 4.42 25.44 -6.40
N ASN A 151 3.73 24.72 -7.27
CA ASN A 151 2.28 24.82 -7.46
C ASN A 151 1.46 24.09 -6.37
N GLY A 152 2.11 23.55 -5.34
CA GLY A 152 1.42 22.82 -4.27
C GLY A 152 1.09 21.36 -4.62
N GLU A 153 1.70 20.81 -5.66
CA GLU A 153 1.60 19.38 -6.00
C GLU A 153 2.86 18.62 -5.59
N THR A 154 2.71 17.31 -5.40
CA THR A 154 3.80 16.36 -5.22
C THR A 154 3.84 15.41 -6.39
N PHE A 155 5.07 15.13 -6.84
CA PHE A 155 5.37 14.08 -7.80
C PHE A 155 6.18 13.00 -7.07
N THR A 156 5.73 11.76 -7.17
CA THR A 156 6.44 10.60 -6.62
C THR A 156 6.59 9.55 -7.71
N SER A 157 7.80 9.04 -7.92
CA SER A 157 8.01 7.87 -8.76
C SER A 157 8.34 6.65 -7.90
N TYR A 158 7.88 5.50 -8.37
CA TYR A 158 8.06 4.21 -7.73
C TYR A 158 8.62 3.24 -8.76
N ARG A 159 9.72 2.57 -8.43
CA ARG A 159 10.34 1.58 -9.31
C ARG A 159 10.09 0.17 -8.81
N THR A 160 9.98 -0.76 -9.76
CA THR A 160 10.03 -2.18 -9.43
C THR A 160 11.48 -2.60 -9.15
N PHE A 161 11.62 -3.57 -8.26
CA PHE A 161 12.91 -4.22 -7.96
C PHE A 161 12.98 -5.64 -8.54
N ILE A 162 12.08 -5.97 -9.48
CA ILE A 162 12.14 -7.21 -10.26
C ILE A 162 13.49 -7.21 -10.99
N GLY A 163 14.48 -7.91 -10.40
CA GLY A 163 15.87 -7.93 -10.86
C GLY A 163 16.92 -8.12 -9.76
N HIS A 164 16.67 -7.74 -8.49
CA HIS A 164 17.70 -7.88 -7.44
C HIS A 164 17.79 -9.28 -6.80
N ASP A 165 16.88 -10.17 -7.19
CA ASP A 165 16.86 -11.58 -6.76
C ASP A 165 17.21 -12.46 -7.97
N SER A 166 18.27 -12.09 -8.70
CA SER A 166 18.88 -12.86 -9.80
C SER A 166 19.40 -14.24 -9.37
N ASN A 167 19.40 -14.51 -8.07
CA ASN A 167 19.69 -15.81 -7.47
C ASN A 167 18.45 -16.60 -7.03
N SER A 168 17.23 -16.08 -7.29
CA SER A 168 16.00 -16.79 -6.96
C SER A 168 15.45 -17.46 -8.22
N ASN A 169 15.43 -18.79 -8.23
CA ASN A 169 14.67 -19.62 -9.16
C ASN A 169 13.14 -19.42 -9.00
N LYS A 170 12.68 -18.17 -8.85
CA LYS A 170 11.26 -17.85 -8.72
C LYS A 170 10.66 -17.92 -10.10
N LYS A 171 9.91 -19.00 -10.35
CA LYS A 171 9.04 -19.12 -11.52
C LYS A 171 8.22 -17.84 -11.63
N LEU A 172 8.32 -17.15 -12.76
CA LEU A 172 7.44 -16.02 -13.07
C LEU A 172 6.05 -16.55 -13.36
N CYS A 173 5.02 -15.75 -13.07
CA CYS A 173 3.66 -16.12 -13.42
C CYS A 173 3.54 -16.29 -14.95
N GLU A 174 3.05 -17.44 -15.41
CA GLU A 174 2.96 -17.73 -16.85
C GLU A 174 1.73 -17.11 -17.53
N ASN A 175 0.77 -16.63 -16.74
CA ASN A 175 -0.46 -15.97 -17.21
C ASN A 175 -0.13 -14.76 -18.10
N GLN A 176 -0.70 -14.73 -19.32
CA GLN A 176 -0.42 -13.71 -20.31
C GLN A 176 -0.80 -12.29 -19.87
N LYS A 177 -1.90 -12.12 -19.11
CA LYS A 177 -2.29 -10.82 -18.53
C LYS A 177 -1.29 -10.34 -17.49
N TYR A 178 -0.73 -11.27 -16.72
CA TYR A 178 0.33 -10.95 -15.75
C TYR A 178 1.61 -10.55 -16.48
N LYS A 179 2.01 -11.32 -17.50
CA LYS A 179 3.20 -11.05 -18.32
C LYS A 179 3.16 -9.69 -19.02
N SER A 180 2.03 -9.29 -19.59
CA SER A 180 1.91 -7.95 -20.18
C SER A 180 2.06 -6.85 -19.13
N THR A 181 1.57 -7.08 -17.92
CA THR A 181 1.69 -6.12 -16.80
C THR A 181 3.12 -6.03 -16.25
N LEU A 182 3.93 -7.08 -16.38
CA LEU A 182 5.35 -7.08 -16.01
C LEU A 182 6.23 -6.12 -16.85
N THR A 183 5.72 -5.62 -17.98
CA THR A 183 6.41 -4.58 -18.76
C THR A 183 6.42 -3.22 -18.07
N ILE A 184 5.53 -3.02 -17.07
CA ILE A 184 5.51 -1.82 -16.25
C ILE A 184 6.66 -1.89 -15.23
N HIS A 185 7.63 -1.00 -15.38
CA HIS A 185 8.80 -0.94 -14.52
C HIS A 185 8.81 0.28 -13.60
N MET A 186 7.99 1.29 -13.91
CA MET A 186 7.85 2.50 -13.11
C MET A 186 6.40 2.95 -13.02
N VAL A 187 6.03 3.49 -11.85
CA VAL A 187 4.76 4.17 -11.61
C VAL A 187 5.06 5.59 -11.16
N ASN A 188 4.47 6.57 -11.82
CA ASN A 188 4.50 7.97 -11.43
C ASN A 188 3.15 8.36 -10.85
N VAL A 189 3.19 9.05 -9.71
CA VAL A 189 1.99 9.50 -8.98
C VAL A 189 2.09 10.99 -8.75
N THR A 190 1.11 11.73 -9.26
CA THR A 190 0.92 13.15 -8.95
C THR A 190 -0.21 13.33 -7.94
N ALA A 191 -0.03 14.21 -6.97
CA ALA A 191 -1.06 14.49 -5.97
C ALA A 191 -0.98 15.95 -5.49
N PRO A 192 -2.10 16.66 -5.30
CA PRO A 192 -2.08 17.91 -4.56
C PRO A 192 -1.66 17.63 -3.11
N ILE A 193 -0.82 18.50 -2.54
CA ILE A 193 -0.40 18.42 -1.13
C ILE A 193 -1.66 18.39 -0.26
N LEU A 194 -1.76 17.40 0.61
CA LEU A 194 -2.93 17.29 1.47
C LEU A 194 -2.81 18.31 2.62
N SER A 195 -3.68 19.31 2.60
CA SER A 195 -3.69 20.36 3.62
C SER A 195 -3.82 19.78 5.02
N LEU A 196 -3.04 20.30 5.97
CA LEU A 196 -3.10 19.91 7.37
C LEU A 196 -4.48 20.14 8.00
N LEU A 197 -5.29 21.05 7.45
CA LEU A 197 -6.65 21.30 7.90
C LEU A 197 -7.59 20.12 7.67
N VAL A 198 -7.26 19.22 6.74
CA VAL A 198 -8.03 18.00 6.48
C VAL A 198 -8.01 17.07 7.70
N TRP A 199 -6.95 17.08 8.51
CA TRP A 199 -6.88 16.30 9.76
C TRP A 199 -7.90 16.71 10.82
N ARG A 200 -8.39 17.95 10.76
CA ARG A 200 -9.45 18.44 11.65
C ARG A 200 -10.84 18.00 11.19
N GLN A 201 -10.93 17.40 10.01
CA GLN A 201 -12.16 16.88 9.44
C GLN A 201 -12.19 15.36 9.60
N VAL A 202 -13.36 14.76 9.42
CA VAL A 202 -13.48 13.30 9.36
C VAL A 202 -12.53 12.78 8.26
N PRO A 203 -11.62 11.83 8.54
CA PRO A 203 -10.71 11.29 7.55
C PRO A 203 -11.50 10.76 6.35
N ARG A 204 -11.26 11.34 5.17
CA ARG A 204 -11.86 10.90 3.92
C ARG A 204 -10.81 10.20 3.08
N ARG A 205 -11.19 9.04 2.55
CA ARG A 205 -10.37 8.38 1.54
C ARG A 205 -10.07 9.34 0.39
N GLN A 206 -8.91 9.14 -0.18
CA GLN A 206 -8.53 9.75 -1.43
C GLN A 206 -8.80 8.74 -2.55
N CYS A 207 -9.01 9.22 -3.77
CA CYS A 207 -9.20 8.37 -4.94
C CYS A 207 -8.03 8.57 -5.89
N CYS A 208 -7.80 7.59 -6.76
CA CYS A 208 -6.81 7.69 -7.82
C CYS A 208 -7.36 7.25 -9.16
N GLU A 209 -6.71 7.69 -10.23
CA GLU A 209 -7.01 7.28 -11.58
C GLU A 209 -5.74 7.14 -12.41
N VAL A 210 -5.75 6.19 -13.34
CA VAL A 210 -4.68 6.00 -14.33
C VAL A 210 -4.91 7.00 -15.45
N ILE A 211 -3.89 7.79 -15.75
CA ILE A 211 -3.92 8.78 -16.84
C ILE A 211 -3.52 8.12 -18.14
N ASP A 212 -2.34 7.47 -18.15
CA ASP A 212 -1.82 6.78 -19.31
C ASP A 212 -0.74 5.75 -18.92
N VAL A 213 -0.33 4.96 -19.91
CA VAL A 213 0.80 4.04 -19.83
C VAL A 213 1.64 4.22 -21.09
N ILE A 214 2.85 4.78 -20.94
CA ILE A 214 3.74 5.11 -22.06
C ILE A 214 5.10 4.49 -21.79
N GLY A 215 5.59 3.66 -22.72
CA GLY A 215 6.94 3.10 -22.65
C GLY A 215 7.25 2.29 -21.39
N GLY A 216 6.26 1.63 -20.78
CA GLY A 216 6.42 0.87 -19.52
C GLY A 216 6.39 1.73 -18.25
N VAL A 217 6.06 3.01 -18.38
CA VAL A 217 5.79 3.94 -17.28
C VAL A 217 4.29 4.14 -17.16
N LEU A 218 3.75 3.90 -15.97
CA LEU A 218 2.34 4.15 -15.66
C LEU A 218 2.20 5.48 -14.94
N ASN A 219 1.41 6.40 -15.50
CA ASN A 219 1.14 7.70 -14.89
C ASN A 219 -0.24 7.68 -14.22
N MET A 220 -0.30 8.05 -12.95
CA MET A 220 -1.53 8.13 -12.18
C MET A 220 -1.62 9.42 -11.38
N LYS A 221 -2.84 9.82 -11.05
CA LYS A 221 -3.15 10.99 -10.24
C LYS A 221 -3.96 10.61 -9.01
N ILE A 222 -3.59 11.13 -7.85
CA ILE A 222 -4.41 11.08 -6.64
C ILE A 222 -5.20 12.39 -6.53
N ARG A 223 -6.47 12.29 -6.19
CA ARG A 223 -7.39 13.42 -6.03
C ARG A 223 -8.45 13.13 -4.96
N SER A 224 -9.24 14.16 -4.66
CA SER A 224 -10.52 13.96 -3.97
C SER A 224 -11.41 13.01 -4.76
N CYS A 225 -12.14 12.16 -4.06
CA CYS A 225 -13.14 11.30 -4.69
C CYS A 225 -14.30 12.14 -5.23
N ASN A 226 -14.79 11.75 -6.39
CA ASN A 226 -16.03 12.29 -6.94
C ASN A 226 -17.22 11.84 -6.09
N GLN A 227 -18.33 12.57 -6.21
CA GLN A 227 -19.57 12.17 -5.57
C GLN A 227 -19.96 10.76 -6.05
N TRP A 228 -20.20 9.85 -5.11
CA TRP A 228 -20.56 8.44 -5.37
C TRP A 228 -19.48 7.56 -6.00
N GLU A 229 -18.25 8.05 -6.18
CA GLU A 229 -17.15 7.23 -6.66
C GLU A 229 -16.84 6.13 -5.63
N ALA A 230 -17.13 4.88 -5.98
CA ALA A 230 -16.86 3.71 -5.16
C ALA A 230 -15.70 2.90 -5.76
N VAL A 231 -14.77 2.50 -4.90
CA VAL A 231 -13.71 1.52 -5.25
C VAL A 231 -14.24 0.08 -5.16
N THR A 232 -15.50 -0.08 -4.74
CA THR A 232 -16.19 -1.37 -4.78
C THR A 232 -16.43 -1.73 -6.23
N VAL A 233 -15.64 -2.67 -6.74
CA VAL A 233 -15.95 -3.29 -8.03
C VAL A 233 -17.35 -3.90 -7.96
N PRO A 234 -18.21 -3.68 -8.97
CA PRO A 234 -19.49 -4.36 -9.03
C PRO A 234 -19.21 -5.87 -8.97
N PHE A 235 -19.68 -6.53 -7.92
CA PHE A 235 -19.68 -7.99 -7.86
C PHE A 235 -20.57 -8.49 -8.99
N HIS A 236 -19.97 -9.03 -10.05
CA HIS A 236 -20.65 -10.03 -10.87
C HIS A 236 -20.36 -11.39 -10.26
N ASP A 237 -21.32 -11.88 -9.45
CA ASP A 237 -21.35 -13.27 -8.99
C ASP A 237 -21.42 -14.21 -10.19
N ASN A 238 -20.27 -14.71 -10.63
CA ASN A 238 -20.19 -15.84 -11.56
C ASN A 238 -19.80 -17.15 -10.86
N TYR A 239 -19.70 -17.17 -9.53
CA TYR A 239 -19.65 -18.41 -8.78
C TYR A 239 -21.08 -18.86 -8.47
N LYS A 240 -21.71 -19.54 -9.44
CA LYS A 240 -22.77 -20.50 -9.13
C LYS A 240 -22.17 -21.51 -8.16
N VAL A 241 -22.62 -21.47 -6.91
CA VAL A 241 -22.45 -22.56 -5.96
C VAL A 241 -23.09 -23.78 -6.61
N SER A 242 -22.28 -24.73 -7.05
CA SER A 242 -22.76 -26.07 -7.37
C SER A 242 -23.08 -26.74 -6.04
N GLU A 243 -24.34 -26.69 -5.65
CA GLU A 243 -24.90 -27.61 -4.67
C GLU A 243 -24.73 -29.02 -5.21
N TYR A 244 -23.87 -29.81 -4.56
CA TYR A 244 -23.89 -31.26 -4.71
C TYR A 244 -24.92 -31.80 -3.74
N SER A 245 -26.07 -32.17 -4.30
CA SER A 245 -26.97 -33.22 -3.82
C SER A 245 -26.31 -34.59 -3.88
#